data_AF-A0A852YAF5-F1
#
_entry.id   AF-A0A852YAF5-F1
#
_cell.length_a   1.000
_cell.length_b   1.000
_cell.length_c   1.000
_cell.angle_alpha   90.00
_cell.angle_beta   90.00
_cell.angle_gamma   90.00
#
_symmetry.space_group_name_H-M   'P 1'
#
loop_
_entity.id
_entity.type
_entity.pdbx_description
1 polymer ?
#
loop_
_entity_poly.entity_id
_entity_poly.type
_entity_poly.pdbx_seq_one_letter_code
_entity_poly.pdbx_strand_id
1 'polypeptide(L)'
;MSELTPLAVAALGLLEERPMHPYEMYQVLMQRSEDRLLKVRPGSLYHAVDRLARGGHVRATGTEREGNRPERTTYEITDAGSVALQARLSAMLGEYVNEYPVFPLAIGESHNLAPDAVATLLEARLAGLRQELADYHVGRQTVTAKGLPEAYWLDIDYKITLLQTEIEWHQATIARLQSGDLTWNPEHTKESNRP
;
A
#
# COMPACT_ATOMS: atom_id res chain seq x y z
N MET A 1 -6.43 18.71 -15.31
CA MET A 1 -5.10 18.22 -14.89
C MET A 1 -5.28 16.77 -14.47
N SER A 2 -4.46 15.83 -14.94
CA SER A 2 -4.53 14.46 -14.46
C SER A 2 -4.15 14.40 -12.99
N GLU A 3 -4.93 13.69 -12.18
CA GLU A 3 -4.66 13.50 -10.76
C GLU A 3 -3.25 12.94 -10.51
N LEU A 4 -2.56 13.39 -9.46
CA LEU A 4 -1.25 12.84 -9.10
C LEU A 4 -1.39 11.36 -8.75
N THR A 5 -0.65 10.48 -9.44
CA THR A 5 -0.63 9.05 -9.10
C THR A 5 0.02 8.81 -7.72
N PRO A 6 -0.26 7.70 -7.02
CA PRO A 6 0.40 7.40 -5.73
C PRO A 6 1.93 7.47 -5.77
N LEU A 7 2.54 6.99 -6.86
CA LEU A 7 4.00 7.08 -7.05
C LEU A 7 4.50 8.53 -7.23
N ALA A 8 3.66 9.42 -7.75
CA ALA A 8 3.99 10.84 -7.90
C ALA A 8 3.86 11.57 -6.55
N VAL A 9 2.86 11.19 -5.73
CA VAL A 9 2.74 11.63 -4.34
C VAL A 9 3.97 11.24 -3.54
N ALA A 10 4.41 9.97 -3.61
CA ALA A 10 5.62 9.51 -2.94
C ALA A 10 6.88 10.27 -3.40
N ALA A 11 7.04 10.49 -4.71
CA ALA A 11 8.16 11.26 -5.25
C ALA A 11 8.17 12.73 -4.76
N LEU A 12 7.01 13.41 -4.77
CA LEU A 12 6.89 14.77 -4.26
C LEU A 12 7.13 14.84 -2.74
N GLY A 13 6.65 13.85 -1.98
CA GLY A 13 6.91 13.75 -0.54
C GLY A 13 8.41 13.64 -0.21
N LEU A 14 9.17 12.88 -0.99
CA LEU A 14 10.64 12.84 -0.84
C LEU A 14 11.28 14.18 -1.23
N LEU A 15 10.75 14.87 -2.24
CA LEU A 15 11.27 16.17 -2.67
C LEU A 15 10.94 17.33 -1.72
N GLU A 16 9.90 17.19 -0.89
CA GLU A 16 9.65 18.08 0.26
C GLU A 16 10.76 17.96 1.31
N GLU A 17 11.38 16.78 1.46
CA GLU A 17 12.48 16.60 2.41
C GLU A 17 13.77 17.27 1.90
N ARG A 18 14.08 17.08 0.61
CA ARG A 18 15.26 17.66 -0.06
C ARG A 18 15.25 17.38 -1.57
N PRO A 19 16.05 18.11 -2.37
CA PRO A 19 16.31 17.75 -3.75
C PRO A 19 16.93 16.34 -3.87
N MET A 20 16.47 15.56 -4.85
CA MET A 20 16.94 14.20 -5.09
C MET A 20 16.97 13.85 -6.58
N HIS A 21 17.85 12.91 -6.94
CA HIS A 21 17.80 12.22 -8.23
C HIS A 21 16.78 11.06 -8.17
N PRO A 22 16.06 10.69 -9.26
CA PRO A 22 15.07 9.60 -9.21
C PRO A 22 15.62 8.24 -8.74
N TYR A 23 16.89 7.93 -9.06
CA TYR A 23 17.56 6.75 -8.51
C TYR A 23 17.69 6.80 -6.98
N GLU A 24 18.04 7.97 -6.44
CA GLU A 24 18.17 8.15 -5.00
C GLU A 24 16.81 8.06 -4.33
N MET A 25 15.77 8.67 -4.92
CA MET A 25 14.39 8.48 -4.46
C MET A 25 14.04 7.00 -4.38
N TYR A 26 14.33 6.23 -5.44
CA TYR A 26 14.10 4.78 -5.44
C TYR A 26 14.83 4.09 -4.28
N GLN A 27 16.11 4.41 -4.04
CA GLN A 27 16.87 3.83 -2.93
C GLN A 27 16.25 4.16 -1.57
N VAL A 28 15.80 5.41 -1.37
CA VAL A 28 15.14 5.83 -0.12
C VAL A 28 13.82 5.09 0.07
N LEU A 29 12.98 4.99 -0.97
CA LEU A 29 11.71 4.25 -0.92
C LEU A 29 11.94 2.78 -0.51
N MET A 30 12.94 2.12 -1.09
CA MET A 30 13.25 0.71 -0.75
C MET A 30 13.85 0.58 0.65
N GLN A 31 14.70 1.52 1.06
CA GLN A 31 15.27 1.54 2.41
C GLN A 31 14.21 1.72 3.50
N ARG A 32 13.15 2.46 3.20
CA ARG A 32 11.99 2.69 4.08
C ARG A 32 10.93 1.59 3.98
N SER A 33 11.14 0.58 3.13
CA SER A 33 10.16 -0.47 2.84
C SER A 33 8.81 0.09 2.36
N GLU A 34 8.84 1.22 1.64
CA GLU A 34 7.63 1.83 1.05
C GLU A 34 7.07 1.00 -0.12
N ASP A 35 7.80 -0.02 -0.59
CA ASP A 35 7.28 -1.03 -1.50
C ASP A 35 6.09 -1.83 -0.92
N ARG A 36 5.91 -1.78 0.40
CA ARG A 36 4.71 -2.29 1.10
C ARG A 36 3.47 -1.41 0.89
N LEU A 37 3.65 -0.11 0.70
CA LEU A 37 2.56 0.86 0.53
C LEU A 37 2.24 1.10 -0.94
N LEU A 38 3.27 1.11 -1.80
CA LEU A 38 3.10 1.32 -3.21
C LEU A 38 4.03 0.43 -4.03
N LYS A 39 3.54 -0.06 -5.18
CA LYS A 39 4.40 -0.81 -6.10
C LYS A 39 5.38 0.13 -6.79
N VAL A 40 6.64 0.13 -6.34
CA VAL A 40 7.70 0.94 -6.93
C VAL A 40 8.48 0.11 -7.96
N ARG A 41 8.55 0.61 -9.20
CA ARG A 41 9.49 0.14 -10.22
C ARG A 41 10.37 1.30 -10.65
N PRO A 42 11.70 1.11 -10.83
CA PRO A 42 12.60 2.21 -11.20
C PRO A 42 12.07 2.99 -12.41
N GLY A 43 11.80 2.31 -13.53
CA GLY A 43 11.29 2.97 -14.74
C GLY A 43 9.98 3.74 -14.53
N SER A 44 9.06 3.21 -13.71
CA SER A 44 7.83 3.90 -13.36
C SER A 44 8.08 5.17 -12.55
N LEU A 45 9.06 5.17 -11.66
CA LEU A 45 9.43 6.35 -10.88
C LEU A 45 10.07 7.42 -11.77
N TYR A 46 11.00 7.06 -12.65
CA TYR A 46 11.55 8.00 -13.64
C TYR A 46 10.46 8.63 -14.49
N HIS A 47 9.51 7.82 -14.98
CA HIS A 47 8.37 8.34 -15.75
C HIS A 47 7.45 9.23 -14.91
N ALA A 48 7.25 8.93 -13.63
CA ALA A 48 6.48 9.79 -12.74
C ALA A 48 7.15 11.16 -12.55
N VAL A 49 8.46 11.18 -12.29
CA VAL A 49 9.24 12.42 -12.13
C VAL A 49 9.26 13.24 -13.43
N ASP A 50 9.43 12.60 -14.58
CA ASP A 50 9.35 13.29 -15.88
C ASP A 50 7.99 13.96 -16.11
N ARG A 51 6.89 13.27 -15.75
CA ARG A 51 5.54 13.87 -15.82
C ARG A 51 5.37 15.04 -14.85
N LEU A 52 5.91 14.92 -13.63
CA LEU A 52 5.91 16.02 -12.66
C LEU A 52 6.67 17.23 -13.20
N ALA A 53 7.82 17.02 -13.85
CA ALA A 53 8.62 18.08 -14.45
C ALA A 53 7.89 18.76 -15.60
N ARG A 54 7.31 17.98 -16.52
CA ARG A 54 6.48 18.51 -17.62
C ARG A 54 5.23 19.24 -17.13
N GLY A 55 4.69 18.83 -15.98
CA GLY A 55 3.58 19.50 -15.31
C GLY A 55 3.97 20.73 -14.49
N GLY A 56 5.27 21.06 -14.41
CA GLY A 56 5.78 22.18 -13.62
C GLY A 56 5.71 21.98 -12.11
N HIS A 57 5.49 20.75 -11.63
CA HIS A 57 5.46 20.43 -10.19
C HIS A 57 6.86 20.30 -9.59
N VAL A 58 7.86 19.92 -10.40
CA VAL A 58 9.27 19.86 -10.01
C VAL A 58 10.13 20.58 -11.05
N ARG A 59 11.30 21.07 -10.66
CA ARG A 59 12.28 21.67 -11.57
C ARG A 59 13.66 21.04 -11.38
N ALA A 60 14.45 20.99 -12.45
CA ALA A 60 15.82 20.51 -12.37
C ALA A 60 16.71 21.56 -11.70
N THR A 61 17.52 21.14 -10.72
CA THR A 61 18.45 22.03 -10.00
C THR A 61 19.86 22.06 -10.59
N GLY A 62 20.14 21.12 -11.50
CA GLY A 62 21.42 20.98 -12.19
C GLY A 62 21.72 19.53 -12.54
N THR A 63 22.69 19.33 -13.44
CA THR A 63 23.27 18.04 -13.76
C THR A 63 24.66 17.94 -13.15
N GLU A 64 24.82 17.11 -12.11
CA GLU A 64 26.15 16.76 -11.64
C GLU A 64 26.72 15.64 -12.52
N ARG A 65 27.91 15.89 -13.08
CA ARG A 65 28.65 14.89 -13.86
C ARG A 65 29.81 14.37 -13.02
N GLU A 66 29.60 13.25 -12.36
CA GLU A 66 30.65 12.56 -11.61
C GLU A 66 31.43 11.64 -12.57
N GLY A 67 32.50 12.15 -13.17
CA GLY A 67 33.39 11.39 -14.05
C GLY A 67 32.72 10.88 -15.34
N ASN A 68 32.89 9.59 -15.65
CA ASN A 68 32.43 8.96 -16.91
C ASN A 68 31.00 8.37 -16.83
N ARG A 69 30.24 8.72 -15.79
CA ARG A 69 28.85 8.25 -15.60
C ARG A 69 27.84 9.12 -16.36
N PRO A 70 26.63 8.59 -16.67
CA PRO A 70 25.55 9.38 -17.26
C PRO A 70 25.22 10.60 -16.38
N GLU A 71 24.78 11.69 -17.01
CA GLU A 71 24.32 12.89 -16.29
C GLU A 71 23.22 12.53 -15.30
N ARG A 72 23.39 12.92 -14.03
CA ARG A 72 22.38 12.79 -12.98
C ARG A 72 21.67 14.13 -12.83
N THR A 73 20.42 14.20 -13.29
CA THR A 73 19.56 15.37 -13.07
C THR A 73 18.89 15.28 -11.71
N THR A 74 19.24 16.20 -10.81
CA THR A 74 18.56 16.36 -9.53
C THR A 74 17.32 17.23 -9.71
N TYR A 75 16.24 16.88 -9.03
CA TYR A 75 14.99 17.63 -9.04
C TYR A 75 14.72 18.23 -7.66
N GLU A 76 14.07 19.39 -7.64
CA GLU A 76 13.47 20.00 -6.45
C GLU A 76 11.97 20.23 -6.70
N ILE A 77 11.17 20.18 -5.64
CA ILE A 77 9.75 20.52 -5.70
C ILE A 77 9.57 22.03 -5.92
N THR A 78 8.52 22.41 -6.64
CA THR A 78 8.11 23.82 -6.81
C THR A 78 6.92 24.13 -5.91
N ASP A 79 6.59 25.41 -5.72
CA ASP A 79 5.37 25.82 -5.01
C ASP A 79 4.11 25.15 -5.58
N ALA A 80 4.02 25.02 -6.91
CA ALA A 80 2.91 24.34 -7.58
C ALA A 80 2.92 22.82 -7.31
N GLY A 81 4.08 22.21 -7.11
CA GLY A 81 4.23 20.84 -6.66
C GLY A 81 3.74 20.63 -5.23
N SER A 82 4.15 21.50 -4.31
CA SER A 82 3.73 21.45 -2.89
C SER A 82 2.22 21.62 -2.74
N VAL A 83 1.62 22.58 -3.45
CA VAL A 83 0.15 22.77 -3.47
C VAL A 83 -0.55 21.52 -4.01
N ALA A 84 -0.05 20.94 -5.10
CA ALA A 84 -0.64 19.74 -5.69
C ALA A 84 -0.51 18.51 -4.77
N LEU A 85 0.62 18.36 -4.08
CA LEU A 85 0.84 17.31 -3.08
C LEU A 85 -0.16 17.44 -1.92
N GLN A 86 -0.28 18.63 -1.33
CA GLN A 86 -1.21 18.89 -0.23
C GLN A 86 -2.66 18.63 -0.62
N ALA A 87 -3.07 19.10 -1.80
CA ALA A 87 -4.43 18.86 -2.31
C ALA A 87 -4.70 17.36 -2.50
N ARG A 88 -3.74 16.62 -3.08
CA ARG A 88 -3.89 15.18 -3.30
C ARG A 88 -3.94 14.40 -1.99
N LEU A 89 -3.07 14.70 -1.02
CA LEU A 89 -3.09 14.06 0.30
C LEU A 89 -4.39 14.35 1.04
N SER A 90 -4.88 15.59 0.96
CA SER A 90 -6.16 15.98 1.57
C SER A 90 -7.33 15.18 0.99
N ALA A 91 -7.38 15.00 -0.33
CA ALA A 91 -8.39 14.16 -0.98
C ALA A 91 -8.24 12.69 -0.58
N MET A 92 -7.02 12.13 -0.60
CA MET A 92 -6.78 10.73 -0.22
C MET A 92 -7.17 10.41 1.24
N LEU A 93 -7.03 11.38 2.14
CA LEU A 93 -7.38 11.21 3.55
C LEU A 93 -8.85 11.54 3.84
N GLY A 94 -9.41 12.54 3.17
CA GLY A 94 -10.73 13.09 3.47
C GLY A 94 -11.88 12.48 2.67
N GLU A 95 -11.60 11.88 1.51
CA GLU A 95 -12.63 11.32 0.64
C GLU A 95 -12.70 9.80 0.79
N TYR A 96 -13.89 9.32 1.15
CA TYR A 96 -14.15 7.89 1.15
C TYR A 96 -14.24 7.37 -0.29
N VAL A 97 -13.37 6.42 -0.62
CA VAL A 97 -13.41 5.66 -1.86
C VAL A 97 -13.69 4.21 -1.51
N ASN A 98 -14.75 3.64 -2.08
CA ASN A 98 -14.98 2.21 -1.98
C ASN A 98 -13.97 1.48 -2.89
N GLU A 99 -12.87 1.03 -2.30
CA GLU A 99 -11.96 0.12 -2.96
C GLU A 99 -12.67 -1.21 -3.26
N TYR A 100 -12.25 -1.90 -4.32
CA TYR A 100 -12.79 -3.21 -4.70
C TYR A 100 -11.75 -4.31 -4.44
N PRO A 101 -11.44 -4.63 -3.17
CA PRO A 101 -10.52 -5.71 -2.84
C PRO A 101 -11.12 -7.06 -3.23
N VAL A 102 -10.27 -7.95 -3.75
CA VAL A 102 -10.71 -9.27 -4.25
C VAL A 102 -11.11 -10.23 -3.14
N PHE A 103 -10.60 -10.04 -1.91
CA PHE A 103 -10.83 -10.99 -0.82
C PHE A 103 -12.27 -10.93 -0.26
N PRO A 104 -12.87 -9.76 0.03
CA PRO A 104 -14.29 -9.69 0.40
C PRO A 104 -15.22 -10.29 -0.66
N LEU A 105 -14.90 -10.15 -1.95
CA LEU A 105 -15.63 -10.83 -3.02
C LEU A 105 -15.52 -12.36 -2.88
N ALA A 106 -14.32 -12.88 -2.67
CA ALA A 106 -14.11 -14.33 -2.46
C ALA A 106 -14.86 -14.86 -1.23
N ILE A 107 -14.98 -14.06 -0.16
CA ILE A 107 -15.80 -14.41 1.01
C ILE A 107 -17.29 -14.44 0.64
N GLY A 108 -17.79 -13.44 -0.08
CA GLY A 108 -19.18 -13.42 -0.56
C GLY A 108 -19.55 -14.65 -1.41
N GLU A 109 -18.59 -15.11 -2.22
CA GLU A 109 -18.77 -16.27 -3.11
C GLU A 109 -18.31 -17.61 -2.51
N SER A 110 -17.91 -17.64 -1.24
CA SER A 110 -17.33 -18.84 -0.59
C SER A 110 -18.28 -20.04 -0.55
N HIS A 111 -19.59 -19.79 -0.57
CA HIS A 111 -20.65 -20.80 -0.61
C HIS A 111 -20.64 -21.68 -1.87
N ASN A 112 -19.84 -21.32 -2.89
CA ASN A 112 -19.62 -22.13 -4.09
C ASN A 112 -18.56 -23.25 -3.89
N LEU A 113 -17.88 -23.30 -2.74
CA LEU A 113 -16.89 -24.32 -2.39
C LEU A 113 -17.39 -25.20 -1.25
N ALA A 114 -16.74 -26.32 -0.93
CA ALA A 114 -17.09 -27.07 0.28
C ALA A 114 -16.61 -26.32 1.55
N PRO A 115 -17.34 -26.35 2.68
CA PRO A 115 -16.93 -25.68 3.92
C PRO A 115 -15.51 -26.02 4.37
N ASP A 116 -15.14 -27.31 4.33
CA ASP A 116 -13.79 -27.76 4.71
C ASP A 116 -12.71 -27.19 3.78
N ALA A 117 -13.00 -27.09 2.48
CA ALA A 117 -12.07 -26.50 1.51
C ALA A 117 -11.87 -25.00 1.79
N VAL A 118 -12.94 -24.27 2.14
CA VAL A 118 -12.84 -22.86 2.53
C VAL A 118 -12.01 -22.71 3.81
N ALA A 119 -12.23 -23.56 4.81
CA ALA A 119 -11.45 -23.53 6.05
C ALA A 119 -9.94 -23.70 5.77
N THR A 120 -9.55 -24.69 4.97
CA THR A 120 -8.14 -24.91 4.60
C THR A 120 -7.55 -23.71 3.84
N LEU A 121 -8.30 -23.08 2.93
CA LEU A 121 -7.83 -21.90 2.20
C LEU A 121 -7.66 -20.69 3.13
N LEU A 122 -8.58 -20.49 4.08
CA LEU A 122 -8.48 -19.42 5.07
C LEU A 122 -7.33 -19.66 6.06
N GLU A 123 -7.01 -20.90 6.42
CA GLU A 123 -5.83 -21.24 7.24
C GLU A 123 -4.53 -20.86 6.53
N ALA A 124 -4.40 -21.16 5.25
CA ALA A 124 -3.23 -20.78 4.46
C ALA A 124 -3.07 -19.25 4.39
N ARG A 125 -4.19 -18.53 4.19
CA ARG A 125 -4.20 -17.06 4.22
C ARG A 125 -3.84 -16.51 5.60
N LEU A 126 -4.39 -17.08 6.67
CA LEU A 126 -4.10 -16.71 8.05
C LEU A 126 -2.61 -16.81 8.40
N ALA A 127 -1.91 -17.83 7.88
CA ALA A 127 -0.46 -17.94 8.04
C ALA A 127 0.28 -16.75 7.40
N GLY A 128 -0.12 -16.34 6.20
CA GLY A 128 0.44 -15.16 5.52
C GLY A 128 0.17 -13.86 6.28
N LEU A 129 -1.06 -13.65 6.76
CA LEU A 129 -1.42 -12.46 7.54
C LEU A 129 -0.60 -12.36 8.84
N ARG A 130 -0.37 -13.49 9.52
CA ARG A 130 0.47 -13.53 10.73
C ARG A 130 1.93 -13.18 10.44
N GLN A 131 2.47 -13.66 9.32
CA GLN A 131 3.83 -13.30 8.91
C GLN A 131 3.92 -11.80 8.62
N GLU A 132 2.95 -11.25 7.89
CA GLU A 132 2.91 -9.82 7.59
C GLU A 132 2.80 -8.97 8.87
N LEU A 133 1.95 -9.37 9.82
CA LEU A 133 1.84 -8.70 11.12
C LEU A 133 3.16 -8.71 11.89
N ALA A 134 3.89 -9.84 11.89
CA ALA A 134 5.21 -9.94 12.51
C ALA A 134 6.20 -8.97 11.87
N ASP A 135 6.20 -8.84 10.54
CA ASP A 135 7.07 -7.93 9.80
C ASP A 135 6.78 -6.45 10.11
N TYR A 136 5.51 -6.08 10.32
CA TYR A 136 5.15 -4.73 10.78
C TYR A 136 5.56 -4.48 12.23
N HIS A 137 5.44 -5.46 13.12
CA HIS A 137 5.94 -5.34 14.49
C HIS A 137 7.46 -5.10 14.54
N VAL A 138 8.23 -5.80 13.71
CA VAL A 138 9.69 -5.56 13.57
C VAL A 138 9.96 -4.15 13.04
N GLY A 139 9.19 -3.69 12.06
CA GLY A 139 9.26 -2.32 11.53
C GLY A 139 9.01 -1.27 12.62
N ARG A 140 7.91 -1.42 13.40
CA ARG A 140 7.56 -0.55 14.52
C ARG A 140 8.67 -0.49 15.58
N GLN A 141 9.23 -1.64 15.94
CA GLN A 141 10.34 -1.71 16.91
C GLN A 141 11.56 -0.94 16.38
N THR A 142 11.88 -1.09 15.09
CA THR A 142 13.03 -0.42 14.45
C THR A 142 12.88 1.11 14.47
N VAL A 143 11.72 1.64 14.08
CA VAL A 143 11.49 3.10 14.06
C VAL A 143 11.40 3.69 15.48
N THR A 144 10.82 2.95 16.42
CA THR A 144 10.75 3.35 17.83
C THR A 144 12.14 3.38 18.48
N ALA A 145 12.99 2.37 18.22
CA ALA A 145 14.36 2.33 18.73
C ALA A 145 15.23 3.48 18.19
N LYS A 146 14.91 4.01 17.01
CA LYS A 146 15.56 5.19 16.43
C LYS A 146 15.05 6.52 16.98
N GLY A 147 14.02 6.50 17.85
CA GLY A 147 13.41 7.71 18.41
C GLY A 147 12.64 8.54 17.37
N LEU A 148 12.15 7.93 16.28
CA LEU A 148 11.35 8.63 15.29
C LEU A 148 9.97 9.00 15.87
N PRO A 149 9.51 10.26 15.74
CA PRO A 149 8.18 10.65 16.17
C PRO A 149 7.09 9.81 15.48
N GLU A 150 5.99 9.55 16.20
CA GLU A 150 4.87 8.72 15.74
C GLU A 150 4.27 9.14 14.40
N ALA A 151 4.23 10.45 14.14
CA ALA A 151 3.74 10.98 12.87
C ALA A 151 4.45 10.38 11.64
N TYR A 152 5.69 9.90 11.78
CA TYR A 152 6.49 9.31 10.69
C TYR A 152 6.33 7.80 10.54
N TRP A 153 5.55 7.14 11.40
CA TRP A 153 5.27 5.70 11.30
C TRP A 153 3.80 5.36 11.59
N LEU A 154 2.90 6.34 11.53
CA LEU A 154 1.47 6.16 11.79
C LEU A 154 0.83 5.11 10.86
N ASP A 155 1.33 4.99 9.63
CA ASP A 155 0.92 3.97 8.66
C ASP A 155 1.22 2.53 9.15
N ILE A 156 2.30 2.32 9.91
CA ILE A 156 2.64 1.03 10.50
C ILE A 156 1.61 0.64 11.56
N ASP A 157 1.21 1.58 12.42
CA ASP A 157 0.21 1.32 13.47
C ASP A 157 -1.17 1.03 12.88
N TYR A 158 -1.58 1.80 11.85
CA TYR A 158 -2.77 1.53 11.06
C TYR A 158 -2.78 0.11 10.48
N LYS A 159 -1.67 -0.32 9.87
CA LYS A 159 -1.56 -1.66 9.29
C LYS A 159 -1.59 -2.77 10.32
N ILE A 160 -0.91 -2.60 11.46
CA ILE A 160 -0.98 -3.56 12.58
C ILE A 160 -2.43 -3.74 13.04
N THR A 161 -3.15 -2.64 13.23
CA THR A 161 -4.54 -2.65 13.70
C THR A 161 -5.47 -3.42 12.74
N LEU A 162 -5.34 -3.17 11.43
CA LEU A 162 -6.13 -3.88 10.43
C LEU A 162 -5.78 -5.37 10.36
N LEU A 163 -4.50 -5.73 10.37
CA LEU A 163 -4.06 -7.12 10.31
C LEU A 163 -4.51 -7.92 11.53
N GLN A 164 -4.43 -7.34 12.73
CA GLN A 164 -4.95 -7.98 13.94
C GLN A 164 -6.44 -8.27 13.82
N THR A 165 -7.22 -7.28 13.39
CA THR A 165 -8.66 -7.44 13.19
C THR A 165 -8.99 -8.51 12.16
N GLU A 166 -8.30 -8.50 11.01
CA GLU A 166 -8.51 -9.52 9.96
C GLU A 166 -8.11 -10.92 10.45
N ILE A 167 -7.01 -11.05 11.20
CA ILE A 167 -6.56 -12.32 11.81
C ILE A 167 -7.61 -12.87 12.78
N GLU A 168 -8.13 -12.03 13.68
CA GLU A 168 -9.17 -12.43 14.64
C GLU A 168 -10.42 -12.95 13.92
N TRP A 169 -10.85 -12.23 12.87
CA TRP A 169 -11.98 -12.65 12.05
C TRP A 169 -11.74 -13.99 11.34
N HIS A 170 -10.54 -14.20 10.78
CA HIS A 170 -10.17 -15.48 10.15
C HIS A 170 -10.22 -16.62 11.16
N GLN A 171 -9.62 -16.46 12.34
CA GLN A 171 -9.61 -17.48 13.38
C GLN A 171 -11.03 -17.87 13.80
N ALA A 172 -11.89 -16.89 14.05
CA ALA A 172 -13.28 -17.13 14.42
C ALA A 172 -14.05 -17.85 13.30
N THR A 173 -13.86 -17.42 12.05
CA THR A 173 -14.56 -18.01 10.89
C THR A 173 -14.12 -19.45 10.63
N ILE A 174 -12.81 -19.72 10.67
CA ILE A 174 -12.25 -21.07 10.52
C ILE A 174 -12.81 -22.01 11.60
N ALA A 175 -12.82 -21.57 12.86
CA ALA A 175 -13.37 -22.37 13.97
C ALA A 175 -14.86 -22.71 13.76
N ARG A 176 -15.65 -21.76 13.25
CA ARG A 176 -17.07 -22.00 12.95
C ARG A 176 -17.28 -22.95 11.78
N LEU A 177 -16.44 -22.89 10.75
CA LEU A 177 -16.49 -23.83 9.62
C LEU A 177 -16.13 -25.25 10.08
N GLN A 178 -15.05 -25.40 10.85
CA GLN A 178 -14.55 -26.69 11.33
C GLN A 178 -15.47 -27.37 12.34
N SER A 179 -16.17 -26.58 13.17
CA SER A 179 -17.17 -27.10 14.12
C SER A 179 -18.52 -27.44 13.46
N GLY A 180 -18.76 -26.93 12.24
CA GLY A 180 -20.06 -27.02 11.57
C GLY A 180 -21.08 -25.96 12.00
N ASP A 181 -20.73 -25.06 12.94
CA ASP A 181 -21.56 -23.90 13.34
C ASP A 181 -21.81 -22.93 12.19
N LEU A 182 -20.93 -22.94 11.19
CA LEU A 182 -21.11 -22.29 9.90
C LEU A 182 -21.01 -23.35 8.81
N THR A 183 -22.11 -23.54 8.09
CA THR A 183 -22.19 -24.40 6.91
C THR A 183 -23.10 -23.74 5.88
N TRP A 184 -23.06 -24.23 4.65
CA TRP A 184 -24.02 -23.87 3.61
C TRP A 184 -24.57 -25.14 3.00
N ASN A 185 -25.90 -25.20 2.89
CA ASN A 185 -26.59 -26.34 2.30
C ASN A 185 -26.50 -26.23 0.77
N PRO A 186 -25.96 -27.23 0.04
CA PRO A 186 -25.95 -27.22 -1.43
C PRO A 186 -27.36 -27.15 -2.06
N GLU A 187 -28.43 -27.42 -1.31
CA GLU A 187 -29.81 -27.33 -1.81
C GLU A 187 -30.41 -25.91 -1.76
N HIS A 188 -29.98 -25.06 -0.82
CA HIS A 188 -30.53 -23.70 -0.69
C HIS A 188 -30.13 -22.77 -1.85
N THR A 189 -29.03 -23.06 -2.55
CA THR A 189 -28.55 -22.25 -3.67
C THR A 189 -29.37 -22.43 -4.96
N LYS A 190 -30.16 -23.51 -5.07
CA LYS A 190 -30.97 -23.79 -6.28
C LYS A 190 -32.38 -23.22 -6.22
N GLU A 191 -32.96 -23.02 -5.03
CA GLU A 191 -34.33 -22.52 -4.90
C GLU A 191 -34.44 -20.99 -4.98
N SER A 192 -33.43 -20.25 -4.55
CA SER A 192 -33.43 -18.77 -4.57
C SER A 192 -33.18 -18.15 -5.95
N ASN A 193 -32.97 -18.95 -7.00
CA ASN A 193 -32.73 -18.51 -8.38
C ASN A 193 -33.86 -18.91 -9.36
N ARG A 194 -35.05 -19.27 -8.86
CA ARG A 194 -36.24 -19.35 -9.72
C ARG A 194 -36.82 -17.94 -9.90
N PRO A 195 -37.04 -17.47 -11.15
CA PRO A 195 -37.64 -16.17 -11.44
C PRO A 195 -39.08 -16.08 -10.96
#